data_AF-A0AAV9CYZ3-F1
#
_entry.id   AF-A0AAV9CYZ3-F1
#
_cell.length_a   1.000
_cell.length_b   1.000
_cell.length_c   1.000
_cell.angle_alpha   90.00
_cell.angle_beta   90.00
_cell.angle_gamma   90.00
#
_symmetry.space_group_name_H-M   'P 1'
#
loop_
_entity.id
_entity.type
_entity.pdbx_description
1 polymer ?
#
loop_
_entity_poly.entity_id
_entity_poly.type
_entity_poly.pdbx_seq_one_letter_code
_entity_poly.pdbx_strand_id
1 'polypeptide(L)'
;MQVLILCRRLIRISPGPFHCPNLRFGFPHINRCRFLTLVLKRQESLPSHSIYLSLHLSKLSSVTRRNRKTHTNCMEKIPHLLVLCGKTDAEEDCAWSLKENKNVKLADGEELVVLLHTEQAQKDPHTFNFKSYLDSLSTRHFGRFLIWSPRLPSTHDLVSQNFFELPLGAVCVAEIQSKGRGLLEYSHSGRAKNVWDSPSGCLLFSYTLQMENGHILPLLQYVVSLAIIEAIMMVCGSKGFPYLDVRIKWPNDLYLNGLKVGGVLCTSTYRSKKFNVSAGVGLNLDNEKPTTCLNAVLRELTCSANQLTKEDILATFFQKFEELFEIFLNQGFQALEDLYYKAWLHSGQKVVIEEKDEESSAKNIVVTIQGLTSSGYLLAIGEDNKNYELHPDGNSFDFFKGLVRKKI
;
A
#
# COMPACT_ATOMS: atom_id res chain seq x y z
N MET A 1 -28.77 -39.70 -22.22
CA MET A 1 -28.80 -39.46 -20.75
C MET A 1 -28.13 -38.11 -20.52
N GLN A 2 -28.80 -37.01 -20.14
CA GLN A 2 -30.14 -36.86 -19.56
C GLN A 2 -30.36 -37.66 -18.27
N VAL A 3 -30.39 -36.96 -17.14
CA VAL A 3 -31.49 -36.96 -16.16
C VAL A 3 -31.64 -35.51 -15.67
N LEU A 4 -32.86 -34.99 -15.61
CA LEU A 4 -33.19 -33.78 -14.84
C LEU A 4 -33.59 -34.19 -13.42
N ILE A 5 -33.31 -33.34 -12.43
CA ILE A 5 -34.18 -33.23 -11.26
C ILE A 5 -34.66 -31.77 -11.16
N LEU A 6 -35.95 -31.62 -10.92
CA LEU A 6 -36.66 -30.35 -10.91
C LEU A 6 -37.44 -30.25 -9.60
N CYS A 7 -37.28 -29.16 -8.84
CA CYS A 7 -38.15 -28.86 -7.71
C CYS A 7 -38.77 -27.47 -7.86
N ARG A 8 -40.09 -27.45 -8.04
CA ARG A 8 -40.91 -26.23 -8.00
C ARG A 8 -41.33 -25.96 -6.56
N ARG A 9 -41.31 -24.68 -6.15
CA ARG A 9 -42.31 -24.17 -5.20
C ARG A 9 -43.05 -23.01 -5.88
N LEU A 10 -44.38 -23.12 -5.90
CA LEU A 10 -45.30 -22.11 -6.40
C LEU A 10 -46.05 -21.52 -5.21
N ILE A 11 -45.94 -20.21 -5.00
CA ILE A 11 -46.92 -19.43 -4.24
C ILE A 11 -47.33 -18.23 -5.11
N ARG A 12 -48.60 -17.85 -5.02
CA ARG A 12 -49.27 -16.91 -5.93
C ARG A 12 -48.96 -15.46 -5.59
N ILE A 13 -49.03 -14.59 -6.59
CA ILE A 13 -49.28 -13.15 -6.41
C ILE A 13 -50.52 -12.80 -7.25
N SER A 14 -51.50 -12.15 -6.62
CA SER A 14 -52.68 -11.56 -7.27
C SER A 14 -52.62 -10.02 -7.16
N PRO A 15 -53.30 -9.24 -8.03
CA PRO A 15 -52.89 -7.87 -8.31
C PRO A 15 -53.59 -6.76 -7.51
N GLY A 16 -52.77 -5.83 -7.00
CA GLY A 16 -53.12 -4.43 -6.71
C GLY A 16 -54.00 -4.13 -5.48
N PRO A 17 -54.30 -2.84 -5.21
CA PRO A 17 -53.70 -1.61 -5.75
C PRO A 17 -52.94 -0.79 -4.68
N PHE A 18 -52.06 0.13 -5.10
CA PHE A 18 -51.55 1.21 -4.23
C PHE A 18 -51.65 2.58 -4.92
N HIS A 19 -52.11 3.58 -4.18
CA HIS A 19 -52.27 4.95 -4.68
C HIS A 19 -50.94 5.72 -4.69
N CYS A 20 -50.75 6.54 -5.72
CA CYS A 20 -49.81 7.67 -5.72
C CYS A 20 -50.58 9.00 -5.79
N PRO A 21 -50.14 10.00 -5.01
CA PRO A 21 -49.98 11.38 -5.50
C PRO A 21 -48.55 11.88 -5.14
N ASN A 22 -47.82 12.71 -5.90
CA ASN A 22 -48.04 13.54 -7.10
C ASN A 22 -46.75 13.44 -8.00
N LEU A 23 -46.76 13.51 -9.35
CA LEU A 23 -46.92 14.69 -10.23
C LEU A 23 -45.97 15.87 -9.85
N ARG A 24 -45.11 16.46 -10.70
CA ARG A 24 -44.91 16.48 -12.19
C ARG A 24 -43.39 16.49 -12.52
N PHE A 25 -42.86 15.72 -13.47
CA PHE A 25 -42.82 15.86 -14.96
C PHE A 25 -41.95 16.99 -15.55
N GLY A 26 -40.97 16.61 -16.40
CA GLY A 26 -40.18 17.48 -17.29
C GLY A 26 -39.19 16.67 -18.16
N PHE A 27 -39.32 16.72 -19.49
CA PHE A 27 -38.51 15.94 -20.46
C PHE A 27 -37.18 16.66 -20.84
N PRO A 28 -36.25 15.96 -21.53
CA PRO A 28 -36.13 16.23 -22.97
C PRO A 28 -35.91 15.01 -23.86
N HIS A 29 -36.35 15.10 -25.12
CA HIS A 29 -35.99 14.19 -26.21
C HIS A 29 -34.92 14.81 -27.13
N ILE A 30 -33.94 13.99 -27.50
CA ILE A 30 -33.18 13.97 -28.78
C ILE A 30 -33.38 15.18 -29.73
N ASN A 31 -32.35 16.05 -29.90
CA ASN A 31 -31.63 16.14 -31.18
C ASN A 31 -30.33 16.97 -31.18
N ARG A 32 -29.61 16.91 -32.31
CA ARG A 32 -28.32 17.55 -32.61
C ARG A 32 -28.42 19.08 -32.74
N CYS A 33 -27.37 19.80 -32.32
CA CYS A 33 -26.49 20.53 -33.24
C CYS A 33 -25.23 21.10 -32.56
N ARG A 34 -24.21 21.47 -33.35
CA ARG A 34 -23.02 22.21 -32.90
C ARG A 34 -23.25 23.71 -33.09
N PHE A 35 -22.85 24.53 -32.13
CA PHE A 35 -22.21 25.83 -32.39
C PHE A 35 -21.23 26.13 -31.25
N LEU A 36 -20.03 26.62 -31.60
CA LEU A 36 -19.01 27.09 -30.66
C LEU A 36 -18.74 28.56 -30.99
N THR A 37 -19.21 29.47 -30.13
CA THR A 37 -19.10 30.91 -30.37
C THR A 37 -17.72 31.42 -29.97
N LEU A 38 -16.89 31.76 -30.96
CA LEU A 38 -15.67 32.54 -30.76
C LEU A 38 -16.02 33.99 -30.44
N VAL A 39 -15.30 34.59 -29.48
CA VAL A 39 -15.29 36.03 -29.22
C VAL A 39 -13.85 36.53 -29.33
N LEU A 40 -13.63 37.55 -30.15
CA LEU A 40 -12.31 38.13 -30.44
C LEU A 40 -12.24 39.59 -29.99
N LYS A 41 -11.19 39.94 -29.23
CA LYS A 41 -10.60 41.28 -29.07
C LYS A 41 -9.14 41.09 -28.63
N ARG A 42 -8.18 41.97 -28.92
CA ARG A 42 -7.81 42.75 -30.13
C ARG A 42 -6.33 43.16 -29.87
N GLN A 43 -5.49 43.34 -30.90
CA GLN A 43 -4.06 43.64 -30.71
C GLN A 43 -3.75 45.13 -30.64
N GLU A 44 -2.84 45.49 -29.72
CA GLU A 44 -1.86 46.57 -29.85
C GLU A 44 -0.64 46.16 -28.95
N SER A 45 0.66 46.29 -29.30
CA SER A 45 1.34 46.70 -30.55
C SER A 45 2.67 45.92 -30.80
N LEU A 46 3.86 46.56 -30.75
CA LEU A 46 5.23 46.06 -31.08
C LEU A 46 6.31 46.97 -30.43
N PRO A 47 7.62 46.61 -30.43
CA PRO A 47 8.29 45.33 -30.73
C PRO A 47 8.74 44.63 -29.42
N SER A 48 9.80 43.81 -29.22
CA SER A 48 10.91 43.20 -30.00
C SER A 48 11.36 41.88 -29.26
N HIS A 49 12.44 41.13 -29.54
CA HIS A 49 13.49 41.08 -30.57
C HIS A 49 14.00 39.61 -30.73
N SER A 50 14.86 39.32 -31.72
CA SER A 50 15.79 38.18 -31.81
C SER A 50 15.34 36.77 -31.35
N ILE A 51 14.47 36.16 -32.16
CA ILE A 51 14.65 34.82 -32.75
C ILE A 51 15.49 33.79 -31.96
N TYR A 52 14.86 32.67 -31.56
CA TYR A 52 15.45 31.33 -31.77
C TYR A 52 14.37 30.32 -32.20
N LEU A 53 14.79 29.24 -32.85
CA LEU A 53 13.91 28.45 -33.74
C LEU A 53 13.15 27.32 -33.01
N SER A 54 11.83 27.24 -33.23
CA SER A 54 11.00 26.08 -32.86
C SER A 54 10.15 25.65 -34.06
N LEU A 55 10.57 24.59 -34.75
CA LEU A 55 9.86 24.05 -35.92
C LEU A 55 8.65 23.20 -35.49
N HIS A 56 7.47 23.79 -35.54
CA HIS A 56 6.20 23.10 -35.33
C HIS A 56 5.73 22.39 -36.61
N LEU A 57 5.24 21.16 -36.48
CA LEU A 57 4.88 20.28 -37.61
C LEU A 57 3.71 20.84 -38.45
N SER A 58 4.02 21.34 -39.64
CA SER A 58 3.02 21.75 -40.64
C SER A 58 2.40 20.52 -41.33
N LYS A 59 1.07 20.40 -41.27
CA LYS A 59 0.32 19.33 -41.96
C LYS A 59 0.41 19.48 -43.48
N LEU A 60 0.87 18.43 -44.17
CA LEU A 60 0.61 18.22 -45.59
C LEU A 60 -0.60 17.29 -45.75
N SER A 61 -1.68 17.82 -46.32
CA SER A 61 -2.91 17.06 -46.60
C SER A 61 -3.09 16.83 -48.10
N SER A 62 -2.61 15.69 -48.60
CA SER A 62 -2.97 15.16 -49.92
C SER A 62 -4.08 14.11 -49.79
N VAL A 63 -5.21 14.32 -50.46
CA VAL A 63 -6.39 13.46 -50.33
C VAL A 63 -6.36 12.31 -51.33
N THR A 64 -6.15 11.09 -50.84
CA THR A 64 -6.53 9.84 -51.53
C THR A 64 -7.46 9.01 -50.64
N ARG A 65 -8.33 8.22 -51.27
CA ARG A 65 -9.59 7.75 -50.67
C ARG A 65 -9.56 6.24 -50.40
N ARG A 66 -10.10 5.84 -49.25
CA ARG A 66 -10.40 4.45 -48.82
C ARG A 66 -9.19 3.54 -48.55
N ASN A 67 -8.91 3.31 -47.27
CA ASN A 67 -9.30 2.03 -46.68
C ASN A 67 -9.56 2.16 -45.17
N ARG A 68 -10.64 1.54 -44.68
CA ARG A 68 -10.92 1.46 -43.24
C ARG A 68 -10.14 0.29 -42.65
N LYS A 69 -8.91 0.52 -42.21
CA LYS A 69 -8.31 -0.29 -41.14
C LYS A 69 -8.62 0.39 -39.80
N THR A 70 -8.90 -0.43 -38.79
CA THR A 70 -9.14 0.02 -37.42
C THR A 70 -7.84 0.51 -36.82
N HIS A 71 -7.68 1.83 -36.65
CA HIS A 71 -6.67 2.38 -35.76
C HIS A 71 -7.08 2.09 -34.32
N THR A 72 -6.67 0.92 -33.81
CA THR A 72 -6.45 0.74 -32.38
C THR A 72 -5.41 1.77 -31.95
N ASN A 73 -5.78 2.64 -31.01
CA ASN A 73 -4.93 3.73 -30.57
C ASN A 73 -3.84 3.19 -29.62
N CYS A 74 -2.84 2.52 -30.19
CA CYS A 74 -1.66 2.07 -29.46
C CYS A 74 -0.85 3.29 -29.01
N MET A 75 -1.16 3.79 -27.81
CA MET A 75 -0.14 4.46 -27.00
C MET A 75 0.97 3.43 -26.77
N GLU A 76 2.19 3.76 -27.19
CA GLU A 76 3.37 2.97 -26.84
C GLU A 76 3.45 2.92 -25.31
N LYS A 77 3.47 1.71 -24.75
CA LYS A 77 3.62 1.54 -23.30
C LYS A 77 5.04 1.98 -22.94
N ILE A 78 5.17 3.08 -22.21
CA ILE A 78 6.46 3.47 -21.63
C ILE A 78 6.89 2.33 -20.68
N PRO A 79 8.06 1.71 -20.88
CA PRO A 79 8.51 0.61 -20.04
C PRO A 79 8.76 1.08 -18.61
N HIS A 80 8.61 0.18 -17.66
CA HIS A 80 8.97 0.43 -16.27
C HIS A 80 10.49 0.45 -16.11
N LEU A 81 11.02 1.44 -15.37
CA LEU A 81 12.43 1.50 -15.01
C LEU A 81 12.65 0.85 -13.64
N LEU A 82 13.62 -0.05 -13.55
CA LEU A 82 14.28 -0.44 -12.30
C LEU A 82 15.72 0.07 -12.28
N VAL A 83 16.16 0.47 -11.10
CA VAL A 83 17.57 0.80 -10.83
C VAL A 83 18.03 -0.06 -9.68
N LEU A 84 19.07 -0.86 -9.93
CA LEU A 84 19.66 -1.79 -8.97
C LEU A 84 20.89 -1.15 -8.31
N CYS A 85 21.08 -1.40 -7.02
CA CYS A 85 22.23 -0.96 -6.23
C CYS A 85 22.50 -1.89 -5.05
N GLY A 86 23.76 -2.13 -4.72
CA GLY A 86 24.22 -2.91 -3.58
C GLY A 86 25.02 -2.06 -2.58
N LYS A 87 25.04 -2.48 -1.30
CA LYS A 87 25.86 -1.83 -0.27
C LYS A 87 27.36 -2.20 -0.35
N THR A 88 27.70 -3.28 -1.04
CA THR A 88 29.08 -3.79 -1.22
C THR A 88 29.28 -4.36 -2.61
N ASP A 89 30.54 -4.55 -3.02
CA ASP A 89 30.95 -5.09 -4.31
C ASP A 89 30.21 -6.40 -4.67
N ALA A 90 30.03 -7.33 -3.72
CA ALA A 90 29.30 -8.58 -3.93
C ALA A 90 27.79 -8.40 -4.17
N GLU A 91 27.21 -7.30 -3.69
CA GLU A 91 25.81 -6.94 -3.90
C GLU A 91 25.64 -6.15 -5.22
N GLU A 92 26.67 -5.41 -5.67
CA GLU A 92 26.74 -4.83 -7.03
C GLU A 92 27.01 -5.89 -8.11
N ASP A 93 27.87 -6.89 -7.87
CA ASP A 93 28.04 -8.06 -8.75
C ASP A 93 26.70 -8.82 -8.93
N CYS A 94 25.92 -8.92 -7.85
CA CYS A 94 24.56 -9.47 -7.90
C CYS A 94 23.62 -8.60 -8.75
N ALA A 95 23.72 -7.28 -8.65
CA ALA A 95 22.93 -6.33 -9.44
C ALA A 95 23.26 -6.42 -10.94
N TRP A 96 24.55 -6.47 -11.28
CA TRP A 96 25.04 -6.67 -12.64
C TRP A 96 24.52 -8.00 -13.22
N SER A 97 24.65 -9.09 -12.46
CA SER A 97 24.17 -10.42 -12.87
C SER A 97 22.65 -10.46 -13.11
N LEU A 98 21.86 -9.82 -12.24
CA LEU A 98 20.40 -9.75 -12.39
C LEU A 98 19.96 -8.94 -13.61
N LYS A 99 20.69 -7.87 -13.94
CA LYS A 99 20.47 -7.06 -15.15
C LYS A 99 20.77 -7.85 -16.42
N GLU A 100 21.97 -8.42 -16.54
CA GLU A 100 22.41 -9.09 -17.77
C GLU A 100 21.59 -10.35 -18.09
N ASN A 101 21.27 -11.16 -17.08
CA ASN A 101 20.45 -12.37 -17.26
C ASN A 101 18.95 -12.07 -17.47
N LYS A 102 18.49 -10.84 -17.17
CA LYS A 102 17.09 -10.40 -17.28
C LYS A 102 16.11 -11.27 -16.49
N ASN A 103 16.53 -11.70 -15.30
CA ASN A 103 15.75 -12.61 -14.47
C ASN A 103 14.51 -11.92 -13.85
N VAL A 104 14.64 -10.64 -13.50
CA VAL A 104 13.57 -9.82 -12.91
C VAL A 104 12.48 -9.52 -13.94
N LYS A 105 11.22 -9.79 -13.57
CA LYS A 105 10.02 -9.67 -14.42
C LYS A 105 8.92 -8.89 -13.71
N LEU A 106 8.03 -8.29 -14.49
CA LEU A 106 6.76 -7.74 -14.02
C LEU A 106 5.58 -8.64 -14.37
N ALA A 107 4.47 -8.42 -13.68
CA ALA A 107 3.17 -9.00 -14.00
C ALA A 107 2.73 -8.62 -15.43
N ASP A 108 1.79 -9.41 -15.97
CA ASP A 108 1.06 -9.13 -17.22
C ASP A 108 1.93 -8.93 -18.48
N GLY A 109 3.23 -9.25 -18.42
CA GLY A 109 4.19 -8.98 -19.51
C GLY A 109 4.50 -7.50 -19.72
N GLU A 110 4.42 -6.68 -18.67
CA GLU A 110 4.77 -5.25 -18.74
C GLU A 110 6.27 -5.07 -18.99
N GLU A 111 6.63 -4.24 -19.98
CA GLU A 111 8.03 -4.05 -20.41
C GLU A 111 8.88 -3.40 -19.32
N LEU A 112 10.15 -3.81 -19.25
CA LEU A 112 11.07 -3.50 -18.16
C LEU A 112 12.44 -3.09 -18.70
N VAL A 113 12.93 -1.94 -18.25
CA VAL A 113 14.32 -1.50 -18.40
C VAL A 113 15.00 -1.61 -17.04
N VAL A 114 16.14 -2.30 -16.99
CA VAL A 114 16.93 -2.49 -15.76
C VAL A 114 18.28 -1.79 -15.96
N LEU A 115 18.59 -0.85 -15.06
CA LEU A 115 19.86 -0.13 -14.99
C LEU A 115 20.55 -0.42 -13.65
N LEU A 116 21.87 -0.23 -13.62
CA LEU A 116 22.62 -0.05 -12.38
C LEU A 116 22.58 1.41 -11.95
N HIS A 117 22.76 1.69 -10.65
CA HIS A 117 22.75 3.06 -10.13
C HIS A 117 23.81 3.97 -10.79
N THR A 118 24.94 3.40 -11.22
CA THR A 118 26.02 4.09 -11.96
C THR A 118 25.61 4.55 -13.35
N GLU A 119 24.59 3.94 -13.96
CA GLU A 119 24.06 4.29 -15.29
C GLU A 119 22.96 5.36 -15.20
N GLN A 120 22.37 5.56 -14.02
CA GLN A 120 21.38 6.60 -13.80
C GLN A 120 22.05 7.95 -13.55
N ALA A 121 21.92 8.87 -14.51
CA ALA A 121 22.19 10.28 -14.25
C ALA A 121 21.12 10.86 -13.29
N GLN A 122 21.36 10.74 -11.99
CA GLN A 122 20.52 11.32 -10.94
C GLN A 122 20.50 12.86 -11.13
N LYS A 123 19.31 13.41 -11.43
CA LYS A 123 19.12 14.83 -11.78
C LYS A 123 18.01 15.53 -11.01
N ASP A 124 17.21 14.80 -10.25
CA ASP A 124 16.08 15.32 -9.50
C ASP A 124 16.32 15.11 -7.99
N PRO A 125 16.49 16.18 -7.19
CA PRO A 125 16.71 16.09 -5.75
C PRO A 125 15.45 15.64 -4.98
N HIS A 126 14.29 15.50 -5.64
CA HIS A 126 13.05 14.99 -5.04
C HIS A 126 12.85 13.48 -5.24
N THR A 127 13.80 12.79 -5.88
CA THR A 127 13.81 11.31 -6.00
C THR A 127 14.73 10.65 -4.98
N PHE A 128 14.43 9.39 -4.64
CA PHE A 128 15.16 8.63 -3.63
C PHE A 128 16.69 8.68 -3.80
N ASN A 129 17.39 9.00 -2.72
CA ASN A 129 18.84 9.16 -2.72
C ASN A 129 19.54 7.87 -2.28
N PHE A 130 19.90 7.03 -3.26
CA PHE A 130 20.67 5.79 -3.08
C PHE A 130 21.85 5.95 -2.12
N LYS A 131 22.67 6.99 -2.31
CA LYS A 131 23.88 7.20 -1.49
C LYS A 131 23.51 7.55 -0.05
N SER A 132 22.59 8.48 0.17
CA SER A 132 22.15 8.85 1.52
C SER A 132 21.52 7.68 2.28
N TYR A 133 20.80 6.80 1.59
CA TYR A 133 20.26 5.58 2.17
C TYR A 133 21.37 4.56 2.51
N LEU A 134 22.26 4.26 1.57
CA LEU A 134 23.31 3.25 1.75
C LEU A 134 24.43 3.69 2.70
N ASP A 135 24.72 4.99 2.80
CA ASP A 135 25.62 5.56 3.82
C ASP A 135 25.03 5.33 5.23
N SER A 136 23.73 5.61 5.41
CA SER A 136 23.02 5.49 6.70
C SER A 136 22.67 4.05 7.11
N LEU A 137 22.56 3.12 6.16
CA LEU A 137 22.15 1.73 6.43
C LEU A 137 23.26 0.95 7.16
N SER A 138 22.96 0.42 8.35
CA SER A 138 23.91 -0.23 9.28
C SER A 138 23.81 -1.76 9.36
N THR A 139 22.91 -2.38 8.60
CA THR A 139 22.49 -3.79 8.73
C THR A 139 23.46 -4.83 8.18
N ARG A 140 23.31 -6.08 8.65
CA ARG A 140 24.04 -7.25 8.16
C ARG A 140 23.31 -7.98 7.02
N HIS A 141 21.97 -7.98 7.02
CA HIS A 141 21.16 -8.74 6.07
C HIS A 141 20.13 -7.88 5.33
N PHE A 142 19.35 -7.05 6.05
CA PHE A 142 18.15 -6.43 5.46
C PHE A 142 18.39 -5.07 4.81
N GLY A 143 17.75 -4.83 3.66
CA GLY A 143 17.75 -3.55 2.94
C GLY A 143 18.98 -3.28 2.08
N ARG A 144 20.00 -4.14 2.11
CA ARG A 144 21.35 -3.90 1.55
C ARG A 144 21.45 -4.03 0.04
N PHE A 145 20.55 -4.80 -0.56
CA PHE A 145 20.32 -4.85 -2.00
C PHE A 145 19.04 -4.06 -2.32
N LEU A 146 19.17 -2.98 -3.07
CA LEU A 146 18.11 -2.01 -3.35
C LEU A 146 17.68 -2.06 -4.82
N ILE A 147 16.37 -2.15 -5.02
CA ILE A 147 15.68 -2.02 -6.31
C ILE A 147 14.80 -0.76 -6.23
N TRP A 148 15.21 0.34 -6.85
CA TRP A 148 14.38 1.55 -6.91
C TRP A 148 13.60 1.66 -8.23
N SER A 149 12.45 2.33 -8.20
CA SER A 149 11.72 2.74 -9.40
C SER A 149 10.97 4.07 -9.23
N PRO A 150 10.94 4.95 -10.25
CA PRO A 150 10.08 6.14 -10.23
C PRO A 150 8.60 5.78 -10.40
N ARG A 151 8.26 4.58 -10.90
CA ARG A 151 6.88 4.11 -11.07
C ARG A 151 6.83 2.60 -11.26
N LEU A 152 6.14 1.90 -10.36
CA LEU A 152 5.84 0.47 -10.48
C LEU A 152 4.34 0.18 -10.47
N PRO A 153 3.91 -1.03 -10.84
CA PRO A 153 2.58 -1.52 -10.51
C PRO A 153 2.45 -1.72 -9.00
N SER A 154 3.37 -2.47 -8.38
CA SER A 154 3.40 -2.75 -6.95
C SER A 154 4.79 -3.29 -6.58
N THR A 155 5.41 -2.72 -5.54
CA THR A 155 6.68 -3.22 -4.96
C THR A 155 6.51 -4.65 -4.45
N HIS A 156 5.35 -4.93 -3.83
CA HIS A 156 5.01 -6.22 -3.26
C HIS A 156 4.86 -7.31 -4.32
N ASP A 157 4.27 -6.95 -5.47
CA ASP A 157 4.13 -7.86 -6.61
C ASP A 157 5.48 -8.18 -7.23
N LEU A 158 6.36 -7.18 -7.39
CA LEU A 158 7.73 -7.39 -7.89
C LEU A 158 8.53 -8.31 -6.96
N VAL A 159 8.52 -8.05 -5.66
CA VAL A 159 9.30 -8.82 -4.67
C VAL A 159 8.79 -10.25 -4.54
N SER A 160 7.46 -10.46 -4.55
CA SER A 160 6.87 -11.80 -4.43
C SER A 160 7.01 -12.64 -5.70
N GLN A 161 6.93 -12.03 -6.89
CA GLN A 161 7.07 -12.77 -8.16
C GLN A 161 8.53 -13.14 -8.46
N ASN A 162 9.49 -12.33 -8.04
CA ASN A 162 10.92 -12.53 -8.29
C ASN A 162 11.69 -13.08 -7.07
N PHE A 163 10.98 -13.58 -6.04
CA PHE A 163 11.58 -13.94 -4.74
C PHE A 163 12.81 -14.86 -4.83
N PHE A 164 12.85 -15.78 -5.79
CA PHE A 164 13.95 -16.74 -5.96
C PHE A 164 15.11 -16.23 -6.82
N GLU A 165 14.93 -15.10 -7.50
CA GLU A 165 15.97 -14.39 -8.25
C GLU A 165 16.66 -13.34 -7.36
N LEU A 166 15.90 -12.72 -6.46
CA LEU A 166 16.41 -11.69 -5.53
C LEU A 166 17.12 -12.32 -4.32
N PRO A 167 18.19 -11.69 -3.79
CA PRO A 167 18.77 -12.12 -2.53
C PRO A 167 17.79 -11.94 -1.36
N LEU A 168 17.97 -12.71 -0.29
CA LEU A 168 17.23 -12.49 0.97
C LEU A 168 17.65 -11.15 1.58
N GLY A 169 16.67 -10.38 2.07
CA GLY A 169 16.90 -9.01 2.53
C GLY A 169 16.85 -7.93 1.44
N ALA A 170 16.70 -8.30 0.16
CA ALA A 170 16.50 -7.35 -0.93
C ALA A 170 15.25 -6.50 -0.72
N VAL A 171 15.36 -5.18 -0.91
CA VAL A 171 14.25 -4.23 -0.83
C VAL A 171 13.94 -3.62 -2.20
N CYS A 172 12.66 -3.56 -2.54
CA CYS A 172 12.13 -2.77 -3.64
C CYS A 172 11.42 -1.52 -3.11
N VAL A 173 11.82 -0.35 -3.59
CA VAL A 173 11.26 0.97 -3.26
C VAL A 173 10.64 1.58 -4.51
N ALA A 174 9.48 2.22 -4.39
CA ALA A 174 8.86 2.96 -5.49
C ALA A 174 8.42 4.37 -5.06
N GLU A 175 8.59 5.36 -5.94
CA GLU A 175 8.03 6.70 -5.72
C GLU A 175 6.49 6.69 -5.80
N ILE A 176 5.95 5.95 -6.77
CA ILE A 176 4.51 5.85 -7.07
C ILE A 176 4.18 4.42 -7.50
N GLN A 177 3.06 3.87 -6.98
CA GLN A 177 2.50 2.58 -7.41
C GLN A 177 1.16 2.77 -8.14
N SER A 178 0.92 2.04 -9.24
CA SER A 178 -0.34 2.12 -10.01
C SER A 178 -1.34 0.98 -9.73
N LYS A 179 -0.90 -0.11 -9.10
CA LYS A 179 -1.68 -1.30 -8.71
C LYS A 179 -1.41 -1.67 -7.23
N GLY A 180 -1.02 -0.70 -6.40
CA GLY A 180 -0.52 -0.89 -5.03
C GLY A 180 -1.42 -1.74 -4.13
N ARG A 181 -0.84 -2.64 -3.34
CA ARG A 181 -1.57 -3.62 -2.53
C ARG A 181 -1.85 -3.08 -1.12
N GLY A 182 -3.13 -2.98 -0.76
CA GLY A 182 -3.55 -3.00 0.64
C GLY A 182 -3.78 -4.43 1.14
N LEU A 183 -4.03 -4.60 2.44
CA LEU A 183 -4.46 -5.88 3.00
C LEU A 183 -5.76 -6.36 2.35
N LEU A 184 -5.82 -7.63 1.94
CA LEU A 184 -7.04 -8.26 1.45
C LEU A 184 -8.06 -8.40 2.57
N GLU A 185 -9.19 -7.71 2.48
CA GLU A 185 -10.38 -8.14 3.20
C GLU A 185 -10.97 -9.35 2.48
N TYR A 186 -10.81 -10.54 3.07
CA TYR A 186 -11.49 -11.74 2.62
C TYR A 186 -13.00 -11.62 2.90
N SER A 187 -13.75 -11.08 1.94
CA SER A 187 -15.19 -11.34 1.85
C SER A 187 -15.39 -12.70 1.19
N HIS A 188 -16.31 -13.52 1.73
CA HIS A 188 -16.63 -14.84 1.18
C HIS A 188 -17.29 -14.77 -0.23
N SER A 189 -17.59 -13.56 -0.72
CA SER A 189 -18.02 -13.23 -2.08
C SER A 189 -16.88 -12.98 -3.09
N GLY A 190 -15.61 -13.03 -2.67
CA GLY A 190 -14.45 -13.12 -3.57
C GLY A 190 -14.04 -11.85 -4.32
N ARG A 191 -14.50 -10.65 -3.92
CA ARG A 191 -14.10 -9.37 -4.55
C ARG A 191 -13.96 -8.20 -3.56
N ALA A 192 -12.82 -8.14 -2.87
CA ALA A 192 -12.33 -6.91 -2.25
C ALA A 192 -10.78 -6.84 -2.30
N LYS A 193 -10.24 -6.29 -3.40
CA LYS A 193 -8.83 -5.87 -3.44
C LYS A 193 -8.75 -4.42 -2.95
N ASN A 194 -8.38 -4.24 -1.69
CA ASN A 194 -8.01 -2.91 -1.19
C ASN A 194 -6.77 -2.43 -1.96
N VAL A 195 -6.87 -1.26 -2.59
CA VAL A 195 -5.76 -0.61 -3.29
C VAL A 195 -5.10 0.36 -2.31
N TRP A 196 -3.77 0.35 -2.26
CA TRP A 196 -3.04 1.38 -1.52
C TRP A 196 -2.84 2.61 -2.42
N ASP A 197 -3.62 3.67 -2.19
CA ASP A 197 -3.44 4.94 -2.86
C ASP A 197 -2.02 5.48 -2.61
N SER A 198 -1.31 5.77 -3.71
CA SER A 198 0.14 6.00 -3.70
C SER A 198 0.48 7.37 -4.30
N PRO A 199 0.08 8.49 -3.66
CA PRO A 199 0.49 9.83 -4.08
C PRO A 199 2.02 10.01 -3.96
N SER A 200 2.57 10.95 -4.74
CA SER A 200 3.98 11.31 -4.62
C SER A 200 4.26 11.84 -3.21
N GLY A 201 5.44 11.51 -2.66
CA GLY A 201 5.83 11.82 -1.28
C GLY A 201 5.60 10.69 -0.27
N CYS A 202 4.90 9.61 -0.63
CA CYS A 202 4.90 8.39 0.19
C CYS A 202 6.27 7.71 0.20
N LEU A 203 6.57 6.99 1.28
CA LEU A 203 7.59 5.94 1.32
C LEU A 203 6.87 4.60 1.10
N LEU A 204 7.14 3.95 -0.04
CA LEU A 204 6.48 2.72 -0.46
C LEU A 204 7.55 1.67 -0.75
N PHE A 205 7.60 0.60 0.06
CA PHE A 205 8.60 -0.44 -0.13
C PHE A 205 8.09 -1.84 0.20
N SER A 206 8.76 -2.85 -0.34
CA SER A 206 8.59 -4.27 0.00
C SER A 206 9.95 -4.98 0.00
N TYR A 207 10.13 -6.03 0.81
CA TYR A 207 11.40 -6.75 0.90
C TYR A 207 11.23 -8.27 1.08
N THR A 208 12.27 -9.02 0.72
CA THR A 208 12.36 -10.47 0.89
C THR A 208 12.84 -10.83 2.29
N LEU A 209 12.20 -11.81 2.92
CA LEU A 209 12.71 -12.48 4.13
C LEU A 209 12.24 -13.95 4.15
N GLN A 210 12.90 -14.77 4.95
CA GLN A 210 12.62 -16.21 5.03
C GLN A 210 12.48 -16.67 6.49
N MET A 211 11.50 -17.53 6.76
CA MET A 211 11.22 -18.09 8.08
C MET A 211 10.96 -19.59 8.00
N GLU A 212 11.21 -20.32 9.08
CA GLU A 212 10.99 -21.77 9.15
C GLU A 212 9.81 -22.14 10.05
N ASN A 213 9.62 -21.41 11.16
CA ASN A 213 8.50 -21.62 12.07
C ASN A 213 7.22 -20.91 11.58
N GLY A 214 6.26 -21.68 11.08
CA GLY A 214 4.97 -21.19 10.62
C GLY A 214 4.01 -20.71 11.73
N HIS A 215 4.21 -21.12 12.99
CA HIS A 215 3.31 -20.74 14.09
C HIS A 215 3.45 -19.26 14.49
N ILE A 216 4.68 -18.73 14.42
CA ILE A 216 4.96 -17.31 14.71
C ILE A 216 4.75 -16.40 13.49
N LEU A 217 4.61 -16.95 12.29
CA LEU A 217 4.51 -16.18 11.05
C LEU A 217 3.40 -15.11 11.03
N PRO A 218 2.19 -15.31 11.61
CA PRO A 218 1.17 -14.25 11.71
C PRO A 218 1.61 -13.04 12.56
N LEU A 219 2.53 -13.25 13.52
CA LEU A 219 3.02 -12.21 14.44
C LEU A 219 4.04 -11.29 13.79
N LEU A 220 4.64 -11.69 12.66
CA LEU A 220 5.66 -10.91 11.95
C LEU A 220 5.19 -9.49 11.59
N GLN A 221 3.92 -9.33 11.21
CA GLN A 221 3.36 -8.02 10.86
C GLN A 221 3.47 -7.02 12.03
N TYR A 222 3.40 -7.50 13.28
CA TYR A 222 3.55 -6.69 14.48
C TYR A 222 5.00 -6.27 14.71
N VAL A 223 5.97 -7.15 14.40
CA VAL A 223 7.41 -6.83 14.43
C VAL A 223 7.74 -5.75 13.38
N VAL A 224 7.14 -5.84 12.19
CA VAL A 224 7.27 -4.82 11.13
C VAL A 224 6.60 -3.50 11.53
N SER A 225 5.41 -3.54 12.14
CA SER A 225 4.72 -2.35 12.68
C SER A 225 5.49 -1.67 13.83
N LEU A 226 6.19 -2.44 14.67
CA LEU A 226 7.09 -1.91 15.70
C LEU A 226 8.32 -1.26 15.08
N ALA A 227 9.02 -1.95 14.17
CA ALA A 227 10.25 -1.47 13.55
C ALA A 227 10.09 -0.11 12.87
N ILE A 228 8.94 0.16 12.23
CA ILE A 228 8.67 1.45 11.58
C ILE A 228 8.31 2.56 12.59
N ILE A 229 7.67 2.25 13.72
CA ILE A 229 7.41 3.21 14.80
C ILE A 229 8.72 3.57 15.52
N GLU A 230 9.53 2.57 15.86
CA GLU A 230 10.87 2.76 16.45
C GLU A 230 11.78 3.59 15.53
N ALA A 231 11.72 3.36 14.21
CA ALA A 231 12.46 4.16 13.23
C ALA A 231 11.99 5.63 13.17
N ILE A 232 10.68 5.89 13.16
CA ILE A 232 10.13 7.26 13.20
C ILE A 232 10.56 7.96 14.49
N MET A 233 10.46 7.29 15.64
CA MET A 233 10.88 7.81 16.93
C MET A 233 12.39 8.13 16.97
N MET A 234 13.23 7.20 16.47
CA MET A 234 14.68 7.36 16.44
C MET A 234 15.14 8.48 15.49
N VAL A 235 14.54 8.61 14.31
CA VAL A 235 14.85 9.71 13.37
C VAL A 235 14.34 11.05 13.88
N CYS A 236 13.19 11.10 14.57
CA CYS A 236 12.77 12.34 15.25
C CYS A 236 13.75 12.72 16.36
N GLY A 237 14.12 11.79 17.23
CA GLY A 237 15.05 12.02 18.33
C GLY A 237 16.44 12.49 17.87
N SER A 238 17.02 11.83 16.86
CA SER A 238 18.35 12.18 16.34
C SER A 238 18.39 13.53 15.61
N LYS A 239 17.27 13.97 15.01
CA LYS A 239 17.13 15.29 14.38
C LYS A 239 16.62 16.39 15.32
N GLY A 240 16.35 16.09 16.59
CA GLY A 240 15.81 17.04 17.56
C GLY A 240 14.37 17.48 17.25
N PHE A 241 13.60 16.65 16.55
CA PHE A 241 12.20 16.90 16.21
C PHE A 241 11.27 16.55 17.38
N PRO A 242 10.08 17.17 17.46
CA PRO A 242 9.03 16.74 18.38
C PRO A 242 8.65 15.26 18.14
N TYR A 243 8.30 14.57 19.22
CA TYR A 243 7.82 13.19 19.16
C TYR A 243 6.51 13.09 18.38
N LEU A 244 6.48 12.23 17.36
CA LEU A 244 5.26 11.88 16.63
C LEU A 244 4.67 10.60 17.24
N ASP A 245 3.51 10.71 17.86
CA ASP A 245 2.79 9.59 18.49
C ASP A 245 2.14 8.68 17.43
N VAL A 246 2.98 7.95 16.69
CA VAL A 246 2.54 6.98 15.68
C VAL A 246 2.20 5.67 16.37
N ARG A 247 0.94 5.24 16.21
CA ARG A 247 0.31 4.16 16.94
C ARG A 247 -0.13 3.02 16.03
N ILE A 248 -0.12 1.80 16.55
CA ILE A 248 -0.62 0.61 15.85
C ILE A 248 -2.13 0.49 16.05
N LYS A 249 -2.91 0.57 14.97
CA LYS A 249 -4.28 0.05 14.92
C LYS A 249 -4.21 -1.37 14.38
N TRP A 250 -4.64 -2.34 15.18
CA TRP A 250 -4.64 -3.75 14.83
C TRP A 250 -5.49 -4.02 13.54
N PRO A 251 -5.08 -4.99 12.69
CA PRO A 251 -3.85 -5.80 12.82
C PRO A 251 -2.58 -5.11 12.31
N ASN A 252 -2.69 -4.17 11.35
CA ASN A 252 -1.57 -3.83 10.49
C ASN A 252 -1.49 -2.34 10.08
N ASP A 253 -2.32 -1.46 10.66
CA ASP A 253 -2.40 -0.06 10.26
C ASP A 253 -1.62 0.86 11.21
N LEU A 254 -1.00 1.92 10.65
CA LEU A 254 -0.30 2.95 11.41
C LEU A 254 -1.13 4.23 11.44
N TYR A 255 -1.34 4.79 12.63
CA TYR A 255 -2.19 5.95 12.88
C TYR A 255 -1.43 7.05 13.63
N LEU A 256 -1.69 8.32 13.30
CA LEU A 256 -1.19 9.51 14.00
C LEU A 256 -2.34 10.51 14.12
N ASN A 257 -2.56 11.08 15.31
CA ASN A 257 -3.68 12.00 15.60
C ASN A 257 -5.06 11.47 15.15
N GLY A 258 -5.28 10.14 15.27
CA GLY A 258 -6.51 9.48 14.85
C GLY A 258 -6.68 9.28 13.33
N LEU A 259 -5.70 9.67 12.51
CA LEU A 259 -5.72 9.51 11.05
C LEU A 259 -4.73 8.43 10.60
N LYS A 260 -5.09 7.64 9.59
CA LYS A 260 -4.23 6.60 9.03
C LYS A 260 -3.07 7.21 8.25
N VAL A 261 -1.85 6.99 8.72
CA VAL A 261 -0.60 7.45 8.09
C VAL A 261 0.21 6.31 7.47
N GLY A 262 -0.15 5.05 7.69
CA GLY A 262 0.54 3.93 7.05
C GLY A 262 -0.17 2.58 7.18
N GLY A 263 0.44 1.55 6.61
CA GLY A 263 -0.03 0.17 6.69
C GLY A 263 1.05 -0.85 6.30
N VAL A 264 1.00 -2.00 6.94
CA VAL A 264 1.90 -3.15 6.73
C VAL A 264 1.16 -4.26 5.97
N LEU A 265 1.86 -4.99 5.11
CA LEU A 265 1.36 -6.16 4.40
C LEU A 265 2.42 -7.28 4.43
N CYS A 266 2.13 -8.39 5.10
CA CYS A 266 2.98 -9.59 5.04
C CYS A 266 2.25 -10.70 4.27
N THR A 267 2.92 -11.32 3.30
CA THR A 267 2.39 -12.49 2.57
C THR A 267 3.49 -13.54 2.40
N SER A 268 3.15 -14.82 2.52
CA SER A 268 4.12 -15.92 2.40
C SER A 268 3.77 -16.94 1.34
N THR A 269 4.78 -17.57 0.74
CA THR A 269 4.66 -18.86 0.02
C THR A 269 5.51 -19.92 0.71
N TYR A 270 4.98 -21.13 0.88
CA TYR A 270 5.74 -22.24 1.47
C TYR A 270 6.39 -23.08 0.38
N ARG A 271 7.73 -23.17 0.39
CA ARG A 271 8.53 -23.95 -0.59
C ARG A 271 9.79 -24.48 0.10
N SER A 272 10.21 -25.70 -0.24
CA SER A 272 11.47 -26.28 0.25
C SER A 272 11.61 -26.28 1.79
N LYS A 273 10.51 -26.59 2.50
CA LYS A 273 10.38 -26.55 3.97
C LYS A 273 10.49 -25.16 4.63
N LYS A 274 10.43 -24.07 3.86
CA LYS A 274 10.54 -22.70 4.39
C LYS A 274 9.41 -21.80 3.89
N PHE A 275 9.06 -20.81 4.71
CA PHE A 275 8.16 -19.72 4.36
C PHE A 275 8.98 -18.59 3.74
N ASN A 276 8.73 -18.34 2.45
CA ASN A 276 9.32 -17.27 1.67
C ASN A 276 8.36 -16.08 1.74
N VAL A 277 8.76 -15.01 2.41
CA VAL A 277 7.86 -13.95 2.86
C VAL A 277 8.21 -12.64 2.17
N SER A 278 7.21 -12.04 1.54
CA SER A 278 7.27 -10.65 1.10
C SER A 278 6.57 -9.79 2.15
N ALA A 279 7.32 -8.89 2.77
CA ALA A 279 6.81 -7.90 3.70
C ALA A 279 6.87 -6.51 3.06
N GLY A 280 5.76 -5.78 3.09
CA GLY A 280 5.61 -4.45 2.50
C GLY A 280 5.09 -3.43 3.50
N VAL A 281 5.50 -2.17 3.30
CA VAL A 281 5.09 -1.02 4.10
C VAL A 281 4.75 0.13 3.17
N GLY A 282 3.54 0.67 3.33
CA GLY A 282 3.16 1.98 2.80
C GLY A 282 3.12 2.99 3.93
N LEU A 283 3.88 4.08 3.81
CA LEU A 283 3.92 5.18 4.79
C LEU A 283 3.71 6.53 4.09
N ASN A 284 2.74 7.29 4.58
CA ASN A 284 2.48 8.67 4.18
C ASN A 284 3.55 9.57 4.82
N LEU A 285 4.69 9.74 4.16
CA LEU A 285 5.82 10.49 4.72
C LEU A 285 5.69 11.99 4.47
N ASP A 286 5.64 12.40 3.21
CA ASP A 286 5.55 13.82 2.78
C ASP A 286 4.52 14.08 1.67
N ASN A 287 3.61 13.15 1.42
CA ASN A 287 2.62 13.33 0.37
C ASN A 287 1.59 14.43 0.67
N GLU A 288 1.04 15.03 -0.39
CA GLU A 288 -0.13 15.90 -0.30
C GLU A 288 -1.45 15.10 -0.13
N LYS A 289 -2.57 15.84 -0.13
CA LYS A 289 -3.95 15.35 -0.11
C LYS A 289 -4.20 14.21 -1.12
N PRO A 290 -5.10 13.25 -0.81
CA PRO A 290 -6.15 13.33 0.21
C PRO A 290 -5.77 12.85 1.62
N THR A 291 -4.62 12.20 1.81
CA THR A 291 -4.23 11.62 3.10
C THR A 291 -3.31 12.54 3.90
N THR A 292 -3.32 12.40 5.24
CA THR A 292 -2.35 13.04 6.13
C THR A 292 -1.03 12.28 6.10
N CYS A 293 0.08 13.01 6.16
CA CYS A 293 1.44 12.50 6.17
C CYS A 293 2.23 12.98 7.42
N LEU A 294 3.31 12.27 7.77
CA LEU A 294 4.10 12.58 8.96
C LEU A 294 4.71 13.99 8.92
N ASN A 295 5.26 14.40 7.78
CA ASN A 295 5.87 15.72 7.63
C ASN A 295 4.83 16.86 7.66
N ALA A 296 3.56 16.62 7.32
CA ALA A 296 2.50 17.62 7.54
C ALA A 296 2.29 17.89 9.03
N VAL A 297 2.13 16.84 9.83
CA VAL A 297 1.98 16.97 11.30
C VAL A 297 3.26 17.53 11.92
N LEU A 298 4.44 17.15 11.44
CA LEU A 298 5.72 17.74 11.88
C LEU A 298 5.76 19.25 11.62
N ARG A 299 5.36 19.72 10.43
CA ARG A 299 5.28 21.16 10.09
C ARG A 299 4.24 21.94 10.92
N GLU A 300 3.26 21.28 11.53
CA GLU A 300 2.34 21.89 12.51
C GLU A 300 2.97 22.00 13.92
N LEU A 301 3.99 21.18 14.21
CA LEU A 301 4.64 21.08 15.52
C LEU A 301 6.02 21.76 15.61
N THR A 302 6.65 22.13 14.49
CA THR A 302 7.95 22.84 14.48
C THR A 302 8.02 23.95 13.43
N CYS A 303 8.76 25.02 13.77
CA CYS A 303 9.11 26.10 12.84
C CYS A 303 10.32 25.75 11.94
N SER A 304 10.87 24.54 12.07
CA SER A 304 12.02 24.09 11.27
C SER A 304 11.63 23.76 9.82
N ALA A 305 12.51 24.09 8.88
CA ALA A 305 12.41 23.62 7.50
C ALA A 305 12.84 22.14 7.32
N ASN A 306 13.51 21.56 8.31
CA ASN A 306 14.01 20.18 8.26
C ASN A 306 12.86 19.16 8.40
N GLN A 307 12.97 18.04 7.70
CA GLN A 307 11.91 17.05 7.56
C GLN A 307 12.43 15.61 7.71
N LEU A 308 11.51 14.65 7.87
CA LEU A 308 11.79 13.22 7.75
C LEU A 308 11.99 12.88 6.26
N THR A 309 13.07 12.16 5.94
CA THR A 309 13.41 11.75 4.57
C THR A 309 13.09 10.26 4.36
N LYS A 310 12.95 9.82 3.12
CA LYS A 310 12.62 8.41 2.81
C LYS A 310 13.77 7.49 3.19
N GLU A 311 14.98 8.00 3.01
CA GLU A 311 16.27 7.36 3.20
C GLU A 311 16.54 7.11 4.68
N ASP A 312 16.41 8.13 5.53
CA ASP A 312 16.66 8.01 6.97
C ASP A 312 15.64 7.08 7.63
N ILE A 313 14.37 7.19 7.25
CA ILE A 313 13.31 6.31 7.77
C ILE A 313 13.51 4.88 7.28
N LEU A 314 13.88 4.64 6.02
CA LEU A 314 14.09 3.28 5.51
C LEU A 314 15.36 2.62 6.08
N ALA A 315 16.46 3.37 6.20
CA ALA A 315 17.71 2.86 6.80
C ALA A 315 17.50 2.51 8.28
N THR A 316 16.87 3.41 9.04
CA THR A 316 16.57 3.19 10.46
C THR A 316 15.51 2.09 10.64
N PHE A 317 14.54 1.98 9.72
CA PHE A 317 13.59 0.86 9.69
C PHE A 317 14.30 -0.48 9.57
N PHE A 318 15.25 -0.63 8.64
CA PHE A 318 15.94 -1.91 8.48
C PHE A 318 16.86 -2.24 9.66
N GLN A 319 17.51 -1.25 10.27
CA GLN A 319 18.22 -1.45 11.54
C GLN A 319 17.27 -1.96 12.63
N LYS A 320 16.15 -1.27 12.86
CA LYS A 320 15.17 -1.65 13.89
C LYS A 320 14.44 -2.95 13.57
N PHE A 321 14.24 -3.27 12.31
CA PHE A 321 13.71 -4.56 11.90
C PHE A 321 14.70 -5.68 12.19
N GLU A 322 15.99 -5.54 11.86
CA GLU A 322 17.00 -6.57 12.15
C GLU A 322 17.15 -6.80 13.67
N GLU A 323 17.23 -5.72 14.47
CA GLU A 323 17.24 -5.78 15.94
C GLU A 323 16.01 -6.52 16.52
N LEU A 324 14.79 -6.13 16.12
CA LEU A 324 13.55 -6.71 16.66
C LEU A 324 13.27 -8.12 16.11
N PHE A 325 13.63 -8.41 14.87
CA PHE A 325 13.47 -9.72 14.25
C PHE A 325 14.38 -10.77 14.89
N GLU A 326 15.61 -10.40 15.28
CA GLU A 326 16.49 -11.27 16.05
C GLU A 326 15.96 -11.56 17.46
N ILE A 327 15.36 -10.59 18.15
CA ILE A 327 14.67 -10.83 19.42
C ILE A 327 13.48 -11.79 19.21
N PHE A 328 12.63 -11.49 18.22
CA PHE A 328 11.43 -12.27 17.89
C PHE A 328 11.73 -13.74 17.51
N LEU A 329 12.78 -14.00 16.73
CA LEU A 329 13.16 -15.37 16.37
C LEU A 329 13.76 -16.16 17.54
N ASN A 330 14.53 -15.52 18.42
CA ASN A 330 15.23 -16.20 19.53
C ASN A 330 14.40 -16.32 20.81
N GLN A 331 13.47 -15.37 21.06
CA GLN A 331 12.72 -15.24 22.32
C GLN A 331 11.19 -15.29 22.12
N GLY A 332 10.71 -15.33 20.87
CA GLY A 332 9.30 -15.26 20.54
C GLY A 332 8.73 -13.84 20.65
N PHE A 333 7.44 -13.68 20.32
CA PHE A 333 6.77 -12.37 20.34
C PHE A 333 6.56 -11.84 21.76
N GLN A 334 6.50 -12.70 22.79
CA GLN A 334 6.32 -12.29 24.18
C GLN A 334 7.39 -11.30 24.66
N ALA A 335 8.62 -11.41 24.16
CA ALA A 335 9.71 -10.46 24.45
C ALA A 335 9.47 -9.04 23.85
N LEU A 336 8.51 -8.90 22.94
CA LEU A 336 8.12 -7.65 22.27
C LEU A 336 6.70 -7.18 22.63
N GLU A 337 5.88 -7.99 23.31
CA GLU A 337 4.50 -7.66 23.67
C GLU A 337 4.41 -6.35 24.47
N ASP A 338 5.31 -6.19 25.44
CA ASP A 338 5.40 -5.00 26.30
C ASP A 338 5.72 -3.71 25.51
N LEU A 339 6.37 -3.82 24.34
CA LEU A 339 6.62 -2.71 23.43
C LEU A 339 5.43 -2.51 22.46
N TYR A 340 4.84 -3.59 21.98
CA TYR A 340 3.64 -3.58 21.13
C TYR A 340 2.44 -2.93 21.83
N TYR A 341 2.16 -3.30 23.09
CA TYR A 341 1.06 -2.72 23.87
C TYR A 341 1.34 -1.28 24.33
N LYS A 342 2.60 -0.85 24.37
CA LYS A 342 2.97 0.58 24.52
C LYS A 342 2.74 1.38 23.24
N ALA A 343 2.74 0.74 22.07
CA ALA A 343 2.58 1.37 20.75
C ALA A 343 1.16 1.27 20.15
N TRP A 344 0.31 0.33 20.60
CA TRP A 344 -1.03 0.14 20.00
C TRP A 344 -2.11 1.11 20.52
N LEU A 345 -3.31 1.07 19.92
CA LEU A 345 -4.47 1.89 20.27
C LEU A 345 -5.53 1.20 21.16
N HIS A 346 -5.36 -0.06 21.56
CA HIS A 346 -6.49 -0.90 22.01
C HIS A 346 -6.53 -1.22 23.52
N SER A 347 -5.59 -0.73 24.32
CA SER A 347 -5.53 -0.97 25.78
C SER A 347 -6.85 -0.63 26.49
N GLY A 348 -7.53 -1.64 27.04
CA GLY A 348 -8.78 -1.45 27.78
C GLY A 348 -9.97 -0.99 26.94
N GLN A 349 -9.90 -1.06 25.61
CA GLN A 349 -10.98 -0.62 24.74
C GLN A 349 -12.23 -1.51 24.93
N LYS A 350 -13.34 -0.93 25.40
CA LYS A 350 -14.65 -1.60 25.31
C LYS A 350 -15.14 -1.59 23.86
N VAL A 351 -15.58 -2.75 23.37
CA VAL A 351 -16.20 -2.92 22.06
C VAL A 351 -17.44 -3.80 22.16
N VAL A 352 -18.38 -3.61 21.24
CA VAL A 352 -19.60 -4.41 21.10
C VAL A 352 -19.42 -5.40 19.96
N ILE A 353 -19.61 -6.68 20.22
CA ILE A 353 -19.74 -7.72 19.20
C ILE A 353 -21.22 -7.82 18.81
N GLU A 354 -21.54 -7.54 17.54
CA GLU A 354 -22.83 -7.87 16.93
C GLU A 354 -22.80 -9.32 16.43
N GLU A 355 -23.44 -10.24 17.17
CA GLU A 355 -23.78 -11.58 16.68
C GLU A 355 -25.15 -11.55 15.97
N LYS A 356 -25.24 -12.18 14.80
CA LYS A 356 -26.51 -12.41 14.09
C LYS A 356 -26.84 -13.90 14.09
N ASP A 357 -27.88 -14.28 14.82
CA ASP A 357 -28.54 -15.57 14.63
C ASP A 357 -29.49 -15.48 13.42
N GLU A 358 -29.63 -16.57 12.66
CA GLU A 358 -30.42 -16.58 11.42
C GLU A 358 -31.94 -16.46 11.66
N GLU A 359 -32.40 -16.72 12.89
CA GLU A 359 -33.82 -16.70 13.29
C GLU A 359 -34.15 -15.71 14.42
N SER A 360 -33.24 -14.82 14.85
CA SER A 360 -33.50 -13.92 15.98
C SER A 360 -32.75 -12.57 15.96
N SER A 361 -33.24 -11.64 16.77
CA SER A 361 -32.73 -10.27 16.90
C SER A 361 -31.25 -10.23 17.27
N ALA A 362 -30.47 -9.37 16.58
CA ALA A 362 -29.03 -9.26 16.75
C ALA A 362 -28.62 -9.08 18.22
N LYS A 363 -27.68 -9.92 18.66
CA LYS A 363 -27.22 -10.03 20.03
C LYS A 363 -25.93 -9.23 20.19
N ASN A 364 -26.00 -8.20 21.02
CA ASN A 364 -24.89 -7.31 21.30
C ASN A 364 -24.17 -7.77 22.57
N ILE A 365 -22.92 -8.21 22.44
CA ILE A 365 -22.07 -8.60 23.58
C ILE A 365 -21.04 -7.50 23.81
N VAL A 366 -21.03 -6.90 25.01
CA VAL A 366 -19.97 -5.96 25.41
C VAL A 366 -18.76 -6.75 25.89
N VAL A 367 -17.60 -6.49 25.27
CA VAL A 367 -16.31 -7.08 25.66
C VAL A 367 -15.26 -5.97 25.81
N THR A 368 -14.22 -6.22 26.60
CA THR A 368 -13.08 -5.31 26.78
C THR A 368 -11.83 -5.96 26.20
N ILE A 369 -11.18 -5.30 25.24
CA ILE A 369 -9.90 -5.76 24.66
C ILE A 369 -8.83 -5.80 25.76
N GLN A 370 -8.11 -6.92 25.86
CA GLN A 370 -7.04 -7.16 26.84
C GLN A 370 -5.66 -7.23 26.20
N GLY A 371 -5.55 -7.80 25.00
CA GLY A 371 -4.25 -8.09 24.38
C GLY A 371 -4.40 -8.85 23.06
N LEU A 372 -3.40 -9.66 22.75
CA LEU A 372 -3.43 -10.68 21.70
C LEU A 372 -3.47 -12.08 22.32
N THR A 373 -3.94 -13.07 21.56
CA THR A 373 -3.70 -14.49 21.86
C THR A 373 -2.35 -14.93 21.30
N SER A 374 -1.85 -16.10 21.69
CA SER A 374 -0.57 -16.66 21.20
C SER A 374 -0.49 -16.83 19.68
N SER A 375 -1.64 -16.87 19.00
CA SER A 375 -1.78 -16.93 17.54
C SER A 375 -1.82 -15.54 16.87
N GLY A 376 -1.84 -14.47 17.66
CA GLY A 376 -1.88 -13.08 17.20
C GLY A 376 -3.27 -12.50 16.95
N TYR A 377 -4.34 -13.19 17.33
CA TYR A 377 -5.71 -12.67 17.23
C TYR A 377 -6.03 -11.74 18.41
N LEU A 378 -6.99 -10.81 18.26
CA LEU A 378 -7.38 -9.93 19.35
C LEU A 378 -8.05 -10.73 20.47
N LEU A 379 -7.55 -10.61 21.70
CA LEU A 379 -8.15 -11.17 22.91
C LEU A 379 -9.03 -10.13 23.59
N ALA A 380 -10.30 -10.47 23.78
CA ALA A 380 -11.26 -9.67 24.54
C ALA A 380 -11.91 -10.51 25.65
N ILE A 381 -12.35 -9.85 26.72
CA ILE A 381 -13.08 -10.49 27.83
C ILE A 381 -14.46 -9.83 27.97
N GLY A 382 -15.51 -10.65 27.99
CA GLY A 382 -16.90 -10.22 28.23
C GLY A 382 -17.17 -9.85 29.69
N GLU A 383 -18.26 -9.13 29.94
CA GLU A 383 -18.68 -8.78 31.32
C GLU A 383 -19.10 -10.01 32.16
N ASP A 384 -19.23 -11.18 31.52
CA ASP A 384 -19.42 -12.49 32.13
C ASP A 384 -18.10 -13.29 32.33
N ASN A 385 -16.95 -12.63 32.17
CA ASN A 385 -15.60 -13.19 32.21
C ASN A 385 -15.29 -14.28 31.17
N LYS A 386 -16.08 -14.41 30.08
CA LYS A 386 -15.69 -15.29 28.96
C LYS A 386 -14.63 -14.62 28.08
N ASN A 387 -13.68 -15.42 27.60
CA ASN A 387 -12.70 -15.01 26.60
C ASN A 387 -13.31 -15.08 25.19
N TYR A 388 -13.03 -14.07 24.37
CA TYR A 388 -13.41 -13.96 22.97
C TYR A 388 -12.15 -13.75 22.12
N GLU A 389 -11.92 -14.62 21.15
CA GLU A 389 -10.85 -14.48 20.16
C GLU A 389 -11.42 -13.87 18.87
N LEU A 390 -10.86 -12.74 18.42
CA LEU A 390 -11.38 -11.95 17.31
C LEU A 390 -10.41 -11.99 16.11
N HIS A 391 -10.80 -12.71 15.06
CA HIS A 391 -10.03 -12.87 13.82
C HIS A 391 -10.22 -11.68 12.84
N PRO A 392 -9.20 -11.28 12.07
CA PRO A 392 -9.24 -10.08 11.20
C PRO A 392 -9.99 -10.30 9.87
N ASP A 393 -10.06 -11.53 9.41
CA ASP A 393 -10.78 -11.99 8.23
C ASP A 393 -12.25 -12.32 8.55
N GLY A 394 -12.50 -12.98 9.68
CA GLY A 394 -13.84 -13.31 10.18
C GLY A 394 -14.64 -12.12 10.72
N ASN A 395 -14.03 -10.94 10.92
CA ASN A 395 -14.72 -9.76 11.48
C ASN A 395 -14.46 -8.47 10.68
N SER A 396 -15.36 -7.50 10.84
CA SER A 396 -15.18 -6.08 10.52
C SER A 396 -15.10 -5.30 11.84
N PHE A 397 -14.17 -4.35 11.94
CA PHE A 397 -13.83 -3.64 13.20
C PHE A 397 -13.87 -2.12 12.99
N ASP A 398 -14.99 -1.50 13.37
CA ASP A 398 -15.20 -0.05 13.33
C ASP A 398 -14.73 0.57 14.66
N PHE A 399 -13.40 0.75 14.75
CA PHE A 399 -12.69 1.25 15.93
C PHE A 399 -13.33 2.51 16.53
N PHE A 400 -13.70 3.49 15.70
CA PHE A 400 -14.26 4.78 16.13
C PHE A 400 -15.69 4.69 16.66
N LYS A 401 -16.39 3.57 16.43
CA LYS A 401 -17.70 3.27 17.03
C LYS A 401 -17.63 2.17 18.09
N GLY A 402 -16.43 1.66 18.39
CA GLY A 402 -16.23 0.53 19.30
C GLY A 402 -17.01 -0.71 18.87
N LEU A 403 -17.09 -1.02 17.57
CA LEU A 403 -18.03 -2.00 17.04
C LEU A 403 -17.32 -3.11 16.24
N VAL A 404 -17.63 -4.37 16.58
CA VAL A 404 -17.16 -5.58 15.92
C VAL A 404 -18.34 -6.30 15.29
N ARG A 405 -18.24 -6.64 14.00
CA ARG A 405 -19.28 -7.37 13.26
C ARG A 405 -18.68 -8.63 12.66
N LYS A 406 -19.25 -9.79 12.97
CA LYS A 406 -18.89 -11.03 12.29
C LYS A 406 -19.26 -10.92 10.81
N LYS A 407 -18.31 -11.24 9.92
CA LYS A 407 -18.55 -11.30 8.47
C LYS A 407 -19.25 -12.62 8.14
N ILE A 408 -20.27 -12.52 7.29
CA ILE A 408 -21.02 -13.65 6.70
C ILE A 408 -20.54 -13.81 5.25
#